data_AF-A0AA43ERK7-F1
#
_entry.id   AF-A0AA43ERK7-F1
#
_cell.length_a   1.000
_cell.length_b   1.000
_cell.length_c   1.000
_cell.angle_alpha   90.00
_cell.angle_beta   90.00
_cell.angle_gamma   90.00
#
_symmetry.space_group_name_H-M   'P 1'
#
loop_
_entity.id
_entity.type
_entity.pdbx_description
1 polymer ?
#
loop_
_entity_poly.entity_id
_entity_poly.type
_entity_poly.pdbx_seq_one_letter_code
_entity_poly.pdbx_strand_id
1 'polypeptide(L)'
;MDTTAYAVTCRIVWCRRQRARACSEVERDAWRAEEDGLRDAVLHRDHVDKYRSHSPNVLERYLLGFQDAKALIRTARVARFGQAVVDGTQYQIGSDRIAIDRTLPDSADHHAYDSSLSG
;
A
#
# COMPACT_ATOMS: atom_id res chain seq x y z
N MET A 1 -9.28 -14.78 -2.23
CA MET A 1 -9.60 -13.50 -1.55
C MET A 1 -8.76 -12.41 -2.19
N ASP A 2 -9.32 -11.22 -2.43
CA ASP A 2 -8.57 -10.05 -2.89
C ASP A 2 -7.49 -9.70 -1.86
N THR A 3 -6.23 -9.59 -2.29
CA THR A 3 -5.06 -9.25 -1.44
C THR A 3 -5.29 -7.96 -0.64
N THR A 4 -6.08 -7.03 -1.21
CA THR A 4 -6.52 -5.80 -0.54
C THR A 4 -7.36 -6.09 0.70
N ALA A 5 -8.40 -6.90 0.52
CA ALA A 5 -9.33 -7.26 1.58
C ALA A 5 -8.62 -8.06 2.68
N TYR A 6 -7.63 -8.86 2.30
CA TYR A 6 -6.79 -9.59 3.25
C TYR A 6 -5.97 -8.64 4.14
N ALA A 7 -5.24 -7.68 3.56
CA ALA A 7 -4.40 -6.77 4.33
C ALA A 7 -5.20 -5.93 5.33
N VAL A 8 -6.34 -5.36 4.91
CA VAL A 8 -7.22 -4.60 5.80
C VAL A 8 -7.82 -5.51 6.89
N THR A 9 -8.21 -6.74 6.54
CA THR A 9 -8.73 -7.71 7.53
C THR A 9 -7.70 -8.04 8.60
N CYS A 10 -6.45 -8.27 8.22
CA CYS A 10 -5.35 -8.49 9.17
C CYS A 10 -5.19 -7.31 10.13
N ARG A 11 -5.30 -6.08 9.64
CA ARG A 11 -5.22 -4.88 10.48
C ARG A 11 -6.41 -4.76 11.43
N ILE A 12 -7.62 -5.06 10.98
CA ILE A 12 -8.83 -5.13 11.84
C ILE A 12 -8.65 -6.18 12.95
N VAL A 13 -8.17 -7.38 12.61
CA VAL A 13 -7.91 -8.44 13.59
C VAL A 13 -6.85 -8.00 14.61
N TRP A 14 -5.81 -7.30 14.16
CA TRP A 14 -4.82 -6.70 15.06
C TRP A 14 -5.44 -5.69 16.02
N CYS A 15 -6.25 -4.73 15.54
CA CYS A 15 -6.93 -3.76 16.42
C CYS A 15 -7.77 -4.45 17.48
N ARG A 16 -8.51 -5.52 17.13
CA ARG A 16 -9.30 -6.32 18.08
C ARG A 16 -8.44 -6.98 19.16
N ARG A 17 -7.28 -7.54 18.78
CA ARG A 17 -6.33 -8.15 19.72
C ARG A 17 -5.74 -7.13 20.68
N GLN A 18 -5.38 -5.96 20.17
CA GLN A 18 -4.85 -4.87 21.02
C GLN A 18 -5.93 -4.34 21.96
N ARG A 19 -7.16 -4.15 21.48
CA ARG A 19 -8.30 -3.78 22.33
C ARG A 19 -8.54 -4.78 23.46
N ALA A 20 -8.41 -6.08 23.20
CA ALA A 20 -8.58 -7.11 24.21
C ALA A 20 -7.47 -7.09 25.29
N ARG A 21 -6.31 -6.49 25.00
CA ARG A 21 -5.17 -6.37 25.91
C ARG A 21 -5.06 -4.99 26.56
N ALA A 22 -5.87 -4.03 26.15
CA ALA A 22 -5.83 -2.66 26.65
C ALA A 22 -6.26 -2.60 28.12
N CYS A 23 -5.51 -1.83 28.91
CA CYS A 23 -5.66 -1.74 30.36
C CYS A 23 -6.69 -0.69 30.77
N SER A 24 -6.98 0.28 29.89
CA SER A 24 -7.92 1.38 30.14
C SER A 24 -9.05 1.44 29.12
N GLU A 25 -10.15 2.07 29.50
CA GLU A 25 -11.26 2.35 28.59
C GLU A 25 -10.85 3.27 27.44
N VAL A 26 -10.05 4.30 27.73
CA VAL A 26 -9.52 5.22 26.71
C VAL A 26 -8.73 4.48 25.63
N GLU A 27 -7.85 3.56 26.02
CA GLU A 27 -7.12 2.73 25.05
C GLU A 27 -8.08 1.81 24.27
N ARG A 28 -9.07 1.21 24.93
CA ARG A 28 -10.05 0.37 24.24
C ARG A 28 -10.84 1.14 23.18
N ASP A 29 -11.22 2.37 23.48
CA ASP A 29 -11.92 3.26 22.57
C ASP A 29 -11.02 3.70 21.41
N ALA A 30 -9.75 3.98 21.69
CA ALA A 30 -8.76 4.30 20.67
C ALA A 30 -8.52 3.13 19.69
N TRP A 31 -8.46 1.88 20.18
CA TRP A 31 -8.37 0.70 19.32
C TRP A 31 -9.65 0.43 18.54
N ARG A 32 -10.82 0.68 19.14
CA ARG A 32 -12.11 0.58 18.46
C ARG A 32 -12.23 1.64 17.35
N ALA A 33 -11.81 2.87 17.60
CA ALA A 33 -11.83 3.94 16.63
C ALA A 33 -10.95 3.63 15.39
N GLU A 34 -9.74 3.10 15.58
CA GLU A 34 -8.90 2.63 14.45
C GLU A 34 -9.60 1.51 13.67
N GLU A 35 -10.23 0.55 14.36
CA GLU A 35 -11.01 -0.52 13.74
C GLU A 35 -12.16 0.01 12.89
N ASP A 36 -12.88 1.02 13.38
CA ASP A 36 -13.99 1.67 12.70
C ASP A 36 -13.51 2.46 11.48
N GLY A 37 -12.41 3.22 11.60
CA GLY A 37 -11.79 3.90 10.47
C GLY A 37 -11.40 2.94 9.34
N LEU A 38 -10.81 1.78 9.67
CA LEU A 38 -10.49 0.74 8.68
C LEU A 38 -11.75 0.24 7.94
N ARG A 39 -12.86 0.01 8.66
CA ARG A 39 -14.13 -0.45 8.07
C ARG A 39 -14.77 0.61 7.20
N ASP A 40 -14.84 1.82 7.71
CA ASP A 40 -15.48 2.94 7.03
C ASP A 40 -14.78 3.25 5.70
N ALA A 41 -13.45 3.17 5.66
CA ALA A 41 -12.70 3.30 4.41
C ALA A 41 -13.06 2.21 3.37
N VAL A 42 -13.21 0.95 3.80
CA VAL A 42 -13.64 -0.16 2.93
C VAL A 42 -15.08 0.03 2.44
N LEU A 43 -15.96 0.55 3.30
CA LEU A 43 -17.37 0.80 3.00
C LEU A 43 -17.61 2.15 2.30
N HIS A 44 -16.55 2.91 2.02
CA HIS A 44 -16.62 4.25 1.45
C HIS A 44 -17.51 5.23 2.24
N ARG A 45 -17.45 5.15 3.57
CA ARG A 45 -18.15 6.05 4.50
C ARG A 45 -17.13 6.91 5.21
N ASP A 46 -17.43 8.18 5.45
CA ASP A 46 -16.62 9.03 6.32
C ASP A 46 -17.44 9.48 7.51
N HIS A 47 -17.03 9.06 8.70
CA HIS A 47 -17.66 9.40 9.97
C HIS A 47 -16.73 10.22 10.87
N VAL A 48 -15.75 10.95 10.32
CA VAL A 48 -14.81 11.77 11.10
C VAL A 48 -15.52 12.71 12.08
N ASP A 49 -16.67 13.26 11.70
CA ASP A 49 -17.45 14.18 12.53
C ASP A 49 -17.95 13.53 13.83
N LYS A 50 -18.21 12.22 13.83
CA LYS A 50 -18.58 11.49 15.05
C LYS A 50 -17.46 11.46 16.08
N TYR A 51 -16.20 11.51 15.62
CA TYR A 51 -15.02 11.43 16.48
C TYR A 51 -14.47 12.81 16.87
N ARG A 52 -14.90 13.91 16.24
CA ARG A 52 -14.41 15.26 16.56
C ARG A 52 -14.64 15.70 18.00
N SER A 53 -15.72 15.23 18.63
CA SER A 53 -16.04 15.54 20.02
C SER A 53 -15.39 14.57 21.03
N HIS A 54 -14.70 13.53 20.56
CA HIS A 54 -14.00 12.58 21.41
C HIS A 54 -12.62 13.13 21.81
N SER A 55 -11.90 12.40 22.66
CA SER A 55 -10.53 12.78 22.99
C SER A 55 -9.64 12.80 21.73
N PRO A 56 -8.62 13.68 21.67
CA PRO A 56 -7.76 13.80 20.50
C PRO A 56 -7.16 12.45 20.05
N ASN A 57 -6.75 11.63 21.01
CA ASN A 57 -6.19 10.31 20.73
C ASN A 57 -7.18 9.39 20.01
N VAL A 58 -8.46 9.41 20.37
CA VAL A 58 -9.49 8.60 19.71
C VAL A 58 -9.71 9.07 18.26
N LEU A 59 -9.77 10.39 18.04
CA LEU A 59 -9.89 10.96 16.69
C LEU A 59 -8.68 10.61 15.81
N GLU A 60 -7.46 10.77 16.33
CA GLU A 60 -6.22 10.42 15.62
C GLU A 60 -6.22 8.96 15.20
N ARG A 61 -6.69 8.07 16.08
CA ARG A 61 -6.70 6.63 15.83
C ARG A 61 -7.75 6.24 14.79
N TYR A 62 -8.93 6.88 14.80
CA TYR A 62 -9.89 6.77 13.70
C TYR A 62 -9.26 7.17 12.35
N LEU A 63 -8.64 8.36 12.30
CA LEU A 63 -8.01 8.88 11.08
C LEU A 63 -6.88 7.96 10.59
N LEU A 64 -6.08 7.43 11.50
CA LEU A 64 -5.01 6.48 11.20
C LEU A 64 -5.59 5.24 10.51
N GLY A 65 -6.60 4.60 11.09
CA GLY A 65 -7.25 3.43 10.48
C GLY A 65 -7.85 3.74 9.11
N PHE A 66 -8.53 4.89 8.98
CA PHE A 66 -9.15 5.31 7.73
C PHE A 66 -8.13 5.54 6.61
N GLN A 67 -7.02 6.23 6.92
CA GLN A 67 -5.97 6.51 5.96
C GLN A 67 -5.17 5.25 5.59
N ASP A 68 -4.89 4.38 6.55
CA ASP A 68 -4.15 3.12 6.34
C ASP A 68 -4.93 2.19 5.39
N ALA A 69 -6.24 2.01 5.61
CA ALA A 69 -7.08 1.24 4.69
C ALA A 69 -7.12 1.86 3.28
N LYS A 70 -7.23 3.19 3.16
CA LYS A 70 -7.17 3.86 1.84
C LYS A 70 -5.83 3.66 1.15
N ALA A 71 -4.72 3.68 1.89
CA ALA A 71 -3.40 3.39 1.35
C ALA A 71 -3.33 1.95 0.84
N LEU A 72 -3.74 0.96 1.65
CA LEU A 72 -3.76 -0.46 1.28
C LEU A 72 -4.64 -0.74 0.05
N ILE A 73 -5.79 -0.07 -0.06
CA ILE A 73 -6.68 -0.18 -1.23
C ILE A 73 -6.00 0.39 -2.49
N ARG A 74 -5.32 1.53 -2.37
CA ARG A 74 -4.60 2.12 -3.52
C ARG A 74 -3.41 1.27 -3.93
N THR A 75 -2.61 0.77 -2.99
CA THR A 75 -1.42 -0.04 -3.30
C THR A 75 -1.80 -1.34 -3.99
N ALA A 76 -2.86 -2.01 -3.55
CA ALA A 76 -3.33 -3.23 -4.19
C ALA A 76 -3.89 -2.98 -5.61
N ARG A 77 -4.54 -1.84 -5.85
CA ARG A 77 -4.93 -1.43 -7.22
C ARG A 77 -3.70 -1.27 -8.12
N VAL A 78 -2.67 -0.55 -7.65
CA VAL A 78 -1.41 -0.36 -8.40
C VAL A 78 -0.72 -1.69 -8.68
N ALA A 79 -0.65 -2.59 -7.70
CA ALA A 79 -0.05 -3.92 -7.88
C ALA A 79 -0.76 -4.73 -8.97
N ARG A 80 -2.10 -4.67 -9.04
CA ARG A 80 -2.89 -5.33 -10.10
C ARG A 80 -2.60 -4.74 -11.49
N PHE A 81 -2.42 -3.43 -11.60
CA PHE A 81 -2.03 -2.81 -12.88
C PHE A 81 -0.61 -3.20 -13.28
N GLY A 82 0.33 -3.24 -12.33
CA GLY A 82 1.70 -3.71 -12.59
C GLY A 82 1.72 -5.17 -13.06
N GLN A 83 0.94 -6.05 -12.42
CA GLN A 83 0.80 -7.44 -12.86
C GLN A 83 0.21 -7.56 -14.26
N ALA A 84 -0.83 -6.77 -14.61
CA ALA A 84 -1.41 -6.80 -15.94
C ALA A 84 -0.43 -6.35 -17.05
N VAL A 85 0.49 -5.44 -16.73
CA VAL A 85 1.59 -5.02 -17.63
C VAL A 85 2.64 -6.12 -17.76
N VAL A 86 2.96 -6.83 -16.68
CA VAL A 86 3.94 -7.93 -16.68
C VAL A 86 3.39 -9.19 -17.36
N ASP A 87 2.11 -9.49 -17.18
CA ASP A 87 1.41 -10.64 -17.78
C ASP A 87 1.05 -10.44 -19.26
N GLY A 88 1.51 -9.36 -19.90
CA GLY A 88 1.44 -9.18 -21.34
C GLY A 88 0.05 -8.80 -21.89
N THR A 89 -0.87 -8.34 -21.03
CA THR A 89 -2.11 -7.71 -21.52
C THR A 89 -1.77 -6.34 -22.11
N GLN A 90 -1.47 -6.33 -23.41
CA GLN A 90 -1.30 -5.12 -24.20
C GLN A 90 -2.55 -4.25 -24.08
N TYR A 91 -2.46 -3.16 -23.32
CA TYR A 91 -3.43 -2.07 -23.44
C TYR A 91 -3.12 -1.31 -24.72
N GLN A 92 -4.03 -1.38 -25.68
CA GLN A 92 -3.99 -0.63 -26.91
C GLN A 92 -4.32 0.84 -26.59
N ILE A 93 -3.30 1.65 -26.31
CA ILE A 93 -3.40 3.10 -26.26
C ILE A 93 -2.92 3.64 -27.60
N GLY A 94 -3.86 4.02 -28.46
CA GLY A 94 -3.56 4.60 -29.77
C GLY A 94 -2.96 3.60 -30.76
N SER A 95 -3.01 3.94 -32.04
CA SER A 95 -2.69 3.03 -33.14
C SER A 95 -1.19 2.70 -33.31
N ASP A 96 -0.32 3.13 -32.39
CA ASP A 96 1.13 3.01 -32.56
C ASP A 96 1.72 1.96 -31.61
N ARG A 97 2.20 0.87 -32.20
CA ARG A 97 2.86 -0.24 -31.51
C ARG A 97 4.28 0.19 -31.13
N ILE A 98 4.51 0.62 -29.90
CA ILE A 98 5.88 0.73 -29.37
C ILE A 98 6.30 -0.64 -28.86
N ALA A 99 7.05 -1.38 -29.69
CA ALA A 99 7.78 -2.56 -29.25
C ALA A 99 8.97 -2.08 -28.41
N ILE A 100 8.99 -2.42 -27.12
CA ILE A 100 10.20 -2.26 -26.31
C ILE A 100 11.10 -3.44 -26.63
N ASP A 101 11.97 -3.27 -27.63
CA ASP A 101 13.03 -4.21 -27.95
C ASP A 101 14.04 -4.22 -26.79
N ARG A 102 14.12 -5.33 -26.07
CA ARG A 102 15.15 -5.58 -25.06
C ARG A 102 16.17 -6.54 -25.64
N THR A 103 16.95 -6.07 -26.60
CA THR A 103 18.23 -6.68 -26.92
C THR A 103 19.29 -6.12 -25.96
N LEU A 104 19.56 -6.88 -24.90
CA LEU A 104 20.80 -6.77 -24.11
C LEU A 104 21.98 -7.04 -25.07
N PRO A 105 23.00 -6.17 -25.15
CA PRO A 105 24.24 -6.57 -25.78
C PRO A 105 25.02 -7.48 -24.82
N ASP A 106 25.03 -8.76 -25.17
CA ASP A 106 26.01 -9.73 -24.72
C ASP A 106 27.29 -9.50 -25.53
N SER A 107 28.30 -8.87 -24.94
CA SER A 107 29.67 -8.96 -25.45
C SER A 107 30.65 -8.56 -24.37
N ALA A 108 31.21 -9.59 -23.72
CA ALA A 108 32.50 -9.51 -23.07
C ALA A 108 33.55 -9.17 -24.13
N ASP A 109 34.22 -8.03 -23.98
CA ASP A 109 35.51 -7.79 -24.65
C ASP A 109 36.52 -7.31 -23.60
N HIS A 110 37.45 -8.23 -23.31
CA HIS A 110 38.74 -7.93 -22.72
C HIS A 110 39.53 -7.05 -23.68
N HIS A 111 39.84 -5.83 -23.28
CA HIS A 111 40.99 -5.11 -23.83
C HIS A 111 41.96 -4.73 -22.72
N ALA A 112 43.17 -5.27 -22.89
CA ALA A 112 44.34 -5.07 -22.06
C ALA A 112 44.70 -3.58 -21.96
N TYR A 113 44.98 -3.14 -20.74
CA TYR A 113 45.50 -1.81 -20.46
C TYR A 113 47.04 -1.86 -20.64
N ASP A 114 47.50 -1.39 -21.80
CA ASP A 114 48.91 -1.10 -22.07
C ASP A 114 49.38 0.03 -21.15
N SER A 115 50.37 -0.27 -20.32
CA SER A 115 51.01 0.66 -19.40
C SER A 115 52.26 1.23 -20.04
N SER A 116 52.13 2.38 -20.69
CA SER A 116 53.25 3.21 -21.09
C SER A 116 52.92 4.68 -20.89
N LEU A 117 53.14 5.18 -19.68
CA LEU A 117 53.27 6.60 -19.39
C LEU A 117 54.67 6.87 -18.83
N SER A 118 55.46 7.56 -19.65
CA SER A 118 56.65 8.30 -19.26
C SER A 118 56.34 9.28 -18.13
N GLY A 119 57.27 9.36 -17.19
CA GLY A 119 57.35 10.32 -16.10
C GLY A 119 58.52 9.96 -15.22
#